data_AF-A0A9E2EC92-F1
#
_entry.id   AF-A0A9E2EC92-F1
#
_cell.length_a   1.000
_cell.length_b   1.000
_cell.length_c   1.000
_cell.angle_alpha   90.00
_cell.angle_beta   90.00
_cell.angle_gamma   90.00
#
_symmetry.space_group_name_H-M   'P 1'
#
loop_
_entity.id
_entity.type
_entity.pdbx_description
1 polymer ?
#
loop_
_entity_poly.entity_id
_entity_poly.type
_entity_poly.pdbx_seq_one_letter_code
_entity_poly.pdbx_strand_id
1 'polypeptide(L)'
;MFVFVIFLAAIFGIAPDAFSHGMSDGEKHSIMEGGNLRYIWIGATHMLSGYDHLAFVFGIIFFLTKFKDIVKYITAFTIGHSITLIIATFNGVQINYFLIDAIIALSVCYIAFQNLDGFKKYLNIKAPNMMVMIFGLGLIHGLGLSTRLQQLPLNTDNLLMNIISFNVGIELGQIAALSLMLLVIAVFRKSRSFPIFSKVSNYFLILAGAYLFLMQAHGYQHTAHPEEFAVSEKSAERMAENKEAAQQPKWQDTIIVTIPAGSDIEYKLQLAKGASLKYLWQTDQGDLFFDFHGEPEGDTTGYFKSYQKNTKPHSSGSLTTEFAGTHGWYWKNSNSFPVTITLNIDGQYQRLDLGANSQESSSAKTVKSGSRMKVD
;
A
#
# COMPACT_ATOMS: atom_id res chain seq x y z
N MET A 1 39.60 -9.56 2.18
CA MET A 1 39.48 -8.20 1.61
C MET A 1 39.03 -8.25 0.16
N PHE A 2 39.73 -8.97 -0.72
CA PHE A 2 39.36 -9.13 -2.14
C PHE A 2 37.96 -9.74 -2.35
N VAL A 3 37.62 -10.80 -1.61
CA VAL A 3 36.29 -11.46 -1.66
C VAL A 3 35.15 -10.53 -1.21
N PHE A 4 35.40 -9.61 -0.28
CA PHE A 4 34.38 -8.69 0.23
C PHE A 4 34.11 -7.53 -0.72
N VAL A 5 35.16 -7.03 -1.39
CA VAL A 5 35.03 -6.03 -2.46
C VAL A 5 34.30 -6.63 -3.67
N ILE A 6 34.56 -7.89 -4.01
CA ILE A 6 33.82 -8.62 -5.04
C ILE A 6 32.37 -8.85 -4.63
N PHE A 7 32.08 -9.14 -3.35
CA PHE A 7 30.71 -9.30 -2.85
C PHE A 7 29.91 -7.98 -2.88
N LEU A 8 30.52 -6.86 -2.48
CA LEU A 8 29.89 -5.54 -2.59
C LEU A 8 29.72 -5.10 -4.05
N ALA A 9 30.71 -5.36 -4.90
CA ALA A 9 30.62 -5.10 -6.34
C ALA A 9 29.59 -6.00 -7.04
N ALA A 10 29.38 -7.24 -6.56
CA ALA A 10 28.37 -8.16 -7.07
C ALA A 10 26.95 -7.74 -6.66
N ILE A 11 26.75 -7.21 -5.45
CA ILE A 11 25.45 -6.67 -5.02
C ILE A 11 25.02 -5.49 -5.90
N PHE A 12 25.96 -4.64 -6.33
CA PHE A 12 25.66 -3.47 -7.16
C PHE A 12 25.79 -3.73 -8.67
N GLY A 13 26.58 -4.72 -9.09
CA GLY A 13 26.87 -5.02 -10.50
C GLY A 13 25.95 -6.04 -11.15
N ILE A 14 25.05 -6.69 -10.39
CA ILE A 14 24.08 -7.69 -10.90
C ILE A 14 22.64 -7.17 -10.79
N ALA A 15 22.43 -5.85 -10.81
CA ALA A 15 21.08 -5.29 -10.97
C ALA A 15 20.84 -5.02 -12.47
N PRO A 16 20.28 -5.97 -13.25
CA PRO A 16 19.71 -5.63 -14.54
C PRO A 16 18.53 -4.69 -14.24
N ASP A 17 18.51 -3.53 -14.89
CA ASP A 17 17.42 -2.56 -14.81
C ASP A 17 16.96 -2.26 -13.38
N ALA A 18 17.73 -1.40 -12.68
CA ALA A 18 17.28 -0.75 -11.44
C ALA A 18 16.14 0.24 -11.77
N PHE A 19 14.99 -0.30 -12.16
CA PHE A 19 13.72 0.38 -12.12
C PHE A 19 13.56 0.94 -10.70
N SER A 20 13.08 2.18 -10.61
CA SER A 20 12.56 2.72 -9.34
C SER A 20 11.70 1.64 -8.70
N HIS A 21 12.02 1.22 -7.47
CA HIS A 21 11.40 0.07 -6.84
C HIS A 21 9.92 0.34 -6.58
N GLY A 22 9.09 0.01 -7.56
CA GLY A 22 7.65 0.13 -7.54
C GLY A 22 7.02 -1.13 -6.96
N MET A 23 5.81 -1.00 -6.44
CA MET A 23 5.03 -2.17 -6.03
C MET A 23 4.67 -3.04 -7.24
N SER A 24 4.89 -4.34 -7.15
CA SER A 24 4.43 -5.30 -8.16
C SER A 24 2.90 -5.32 -8.24
N ASP A 25 2.35 -5.66 -9.40
CA ASP A 25 0.89 -5.71 -9.56
C ASP A 25 0.21 -6.76 -8.65
N GLY A 26 0.94 -7.83 -8.28
CA GLY A 26 0.50 -8.79 -7.26
C GLY A 26 0.42 -8.20 -5.85
N GLU A 27 1.34 -7.30 -5.48
CA GLU A 27 1.28 -6.58 -4.20
C GLU A 27 0.12 -5.58 -4.19
N LYS A 28 -0.13 -4.88 -5.31
CA LYS A 28 -1.28 -3.99 -5.47
C LYS A 28 -2.61 -4.73 -5.33
N HIS A 29 -2.72 -5.95 -5.85
CA HIS A 29 -3.94 -6.75 -5.71
C HIS A 29 -4.12 -7.27 -4.27
N SER A 30 -3.02 -7.65 -3.61
CA SER A 30 -3.05 -8.09 -2.21
C SER A 30 -3.45 -6.98 -1.22
N ILE A 31 -3.22 -5.71 -1.58
CA ILE A 31 -3.65 -4.51 -0.84
C ILE A 31 -5.18 -4.35 -0.88
N MET A 32 -5.83 -4.76 -1.96
CA MET A 32 -7.29 -4.69 -2.10
C MET A 32 -7.99 -5.80 -1.30
N GLU A 33 -7.37 -6.97 -1.17
CA GLU A 33 -7.96 -8.13 -0.49
C GLU A 33 -7.51 -8.29 0.98
N GLY A 34 -6.46 -7.58 1.39
CA GLY A 34 -5.82 -7.71 2.71
C GLY A 34 -6.18 -6.60 3.71
N GLY A 35 -6.31 -6.96 4.99
CA GLY A 35 -6.41 -5.99 6.09
C GLY A 35 -5.05 -5.40 6.52
N ASN A 36 -5.04 -4.62 7.60
CA ASN A 36 -3.86 -3.93 8.15
C ASN A 36 -2.59 -4.81 8.27
N LEU A 37 -2.74 -6.10 8.58
CA LEU A 37 -1.61 -7.05 8.65
C LEU A 37 -0.86 -7.20 7.32
N ARG A 38 -1.57 -7.14 6.19
CA ARG A 38 -0.94 -7.19 4.87
C ARG A 38 -0.14 -5.92 4.61
N TYR A 39 -0.66 -4.75 5.00
CA TYR A 39 0.09 -3.48 4.91
C TYR A 39 1.37 -3.50 5.76
N ILE A 40 1.31 -4.05 6.98
CA ILE A 40 2.50 -4.27 7.81
C ILE A 40 3.51 -5.16 7.07
N TRP A 41 3.05 -6.27 6.49
CA TRP A 41 3.93 -7.17 5.74
C TRP A 41 4.58 -6.49 4.55
N ILE A 42 3.79 -5.78 3.74
CA ILE A 42 4.29 -5.05 2.56
C ILE A 42 5.28 -3.96 2.99
N GLY A 43 5.00 -3.22 4.06
CA GLY A 43 5.95 -2.22 4.60
C GLY A 43 7.28 -2.86 5.01
N ALA A 44 7.23 -4.04 5.65
CA ALA A 44 8.43 -4.77 6.04
C ALA A 44 9.22 -5.29 4.83
N THR A 45 8.56 -5.87 3.83
CA THR A 45 9.24 -6.37 2.62
C THR A 45 9.75 -5.25 1.73
N HIS A 46 9.03 -4.13 1.64
CA HIS A 46 9.49 -2.93 0.94
C HIS A 46 10.81 -2.43 1.53
N MET A 47 10.86 -2.29 2.85
CA MET A 47 12.09 -1.91 3.55
C MET A 47 13.25 -2.89 3.30
N LEU A 48 12.97 -4.20 3.28
CA LEU A 48 14.00 -5.23 3.10
C LEU A 48 14.44 -5.43 1.64
N SER A 49 13.66 -4.96 0.67
CA SER A 49 13.97 -5.10 -0.76
C SER A 49 14.58 -3.84 -1.38
N GLY A 50 14.42 -2.68 -0.76
CA GLY A 50 15.07 -1.43 -1.17
C GLY A 50 16.59 -1.43 -0.91
N TYR A 51 17.39 -1.47 -1.96
CA TYR A 51 18.86 -1.46 -1.85
C TYR A 51 19.42 -0.16 -1.28
N ASP A 52 18.76 0.96 -1.57
CA ASP A 52 19.06 2.30 -1.08
C ASP A 52 18.82 2.40 0.44
N HIS A 53 17.70 1.88 0.90
CA HIS A 53 17.34 1.79 2.31
C HIS A 53 18.30 0.87 3.08
N LEU A 54 18.65 -0.29 2.51
CA LEU A 54 19.64 -1.20 3.08
C LEU A 54 21.03 -0.57 3.14
N ALA A 55 21.45 0.19 2.12
CA ALA A 55 22.72 0.90 2.11
C ALA A 55 22.77 1.99 3.20
N PHE A 56 21.69 2.75 3.37
CA PHE A 56 21.56 3.73 4.45
C PHE A 56 21.63 3.09 5.84
N VAL A 57 20.86 2.02 6.05
CA VAL A 57 20.84 1.24 7.28
C VAL A 57 22.21 0.63 7.59
N PHE A 58 22.88 0.09 6.57
CA PHE A 58 24.24 -0.42 6.69
C PHE A 58 25.25 0.69 7.03
N GLY A 59 25.07 1.92 6.52
CA GLY A 59 25.86 3.07 6.96
C GLY A 59 25.68 3.38 8.44
N ILE A 60 24.43 3.37 8.92
CA ILE A 60 24.09 3.69 10.31
C ILE A 60 24.71 2.68 11.30
N ILE A 61 24.82 1.39 10.93
CA ILE A 61 25.29 0.36 11.86
C ILE A 61 26.72 0.61 12.36
N PHE A 62 27.57 1.33 11.61
CA PHE A 62 28.94 1.63 12.03
C PHE A 62 29.00 2.53 13.28
N PHE A 63 28.00 3.38 13.44
CA PHE A 63 27.84 4.26 14.60
C PHE A 63 27.05 3.59 15.74
N LEU A 64 26.07 2.74 15.43
CA LEU A 64 25.25 2.07 16.44
C LEU A 64 25.98 0.90 17.11
N THR A 65 26.06 0.92 18.45
CA THR A 65 26.71 -0.14 19.24
C THR A 65 25.76 -0.84 20.20
N LYS A 66 24.60 -0.26 20.51
CA LYS A 66 23.61 -0.80 21.44
C LYS A 66 22.25 -0.88 20.77
N PHE A 67 21.47 -1.89 21.14
CA PHE A 67 20.10 -2.07 20.64
C PHE A 67 19.18 -0.89 20.97
N LYS A 68 19.34 -0.27 22.16
CA LYS A 68 18.58 0.94 22.52
C LYS A 68 18.80 2.10 21.54
N ASP A 69 20.02 2.23 21.02
CA ASP A 69 20.32 3.28 20.04
C ASP A 69 19.66 2.96 18.70
N ILE A 70 19.63 1.67 18.29
CA ILE A 70 18.88 1.21 17.10
C ILE A 70 17.43 1.69 17.17
N VAL A 71 16.70 1.32 18.23
CA VAL A 71 15.29 1.72 18.39
C VAL A 71 15.17 3.24 18.37
N LYS A 72 16.01 3.95 19.14
CA LYS A 72 15.96 5.42 19.21
C LYS A 72 16.10 6.12 17.85
N TYR A 73 17.05 5.70 17.02
CA TYR A 73 17.31 6.35 15.73
C TYR A 73 16.35 5.90 14.64
N ILE A 74 15.99 4.61 14.59
CA ILE A 74 14.97 4.11 13.64
C ILE A 74 13.63 4.76 13.93
N THR A 75 13.20 4.82 15.19
CA THR A 75 11.91 5.43 15.53
C THR A 75 11.91 6.92 15.17
N ALA A 76 13.01 7.65 15.41
CA ALA A 76 13.10 9.06 14.98
C ALA A 76 12.98 9.22 13.45
N PHE A 77 13.66 8.36 12.69
CA PHE A 77 13.53 8.33 11.24
C PHE A 77 12.10 8.01 10.78
N THR A 78 11.49 6.96 11.35
CA THR A 78 10.16 6.46 11.00
C THR A 78 9.09 7.48 11.34
N ILE A 79 9.22 8.20 12.47
CA ILE A 79 8.33 9.32 12.81
C ILE A 79 8.43 10.42 11.77
N GLY A 80 9.65 10.87 11.42
CA GLY A 80 9.84 11.88 10.37
C GLY A 80 9.23 11.43 9.04
N HIS A 81 9.53 10.21 8.62
CA HIS A 81 8.97 9.58 7.42
C HIS A 81 7.44 9.54 7.44
N SER A 82 6.84 9.13 8.55
CA SER A 82 5.39 9.03 8.70
C SER A 82 4.72 10.40 8.60
N ILE A 83 5.30 11.43 9.21
CA ILE A 83 4.74 12.78 9.20
C ILE A 83 4.60 13.29 7.77
N THR A 84 5.68 13.26 6.98
CA THR A 84 5.63 13.76 5.60
C THR A 84 4.84 12.84 4.68
N LEU A 85 4.90 11.52 4.87
CA LEU A 85 4.09 10.57 4.09
C LEU A 85 2.60 10.86 4.25
N ILE A 86 2.12 11.02 5.48
CA ILE A 86 0.71 11.32 5.77
C ILE A 86 0.35 12.69 5.21
N ILE A 87 1.12 13.74 5.53
CA ILE A 87 0.82 15.11 5.09
C ILE A 87 0.80 15.19 3.56
N ALA A 88 1.79 14.62 2.88
CA ALA A 88 1.88 14.65 1.43
C ALA A 88 0.74 13.87 0.77
N THR A 89 0.42 12.68 1.30
CA THR A 89 -0.67 11.84 0.76
C THR A 89 -2.03 12.51 0.89
N PHE A 90 -2.37 13.07 2.05
CA PHE A 90 -3.67 13.73 2.26
C PHE A 90 -3.79 15.10 1.59
N ASN A 91 -2.68 15.76 1.29
CA ASN A 91 -2.67 17.03 0.58
C ASN A 91 -2.41 16.92 -0.92
N GLY A 92 -2.22 15.70 -1.45
CA GLY A 92 -1.91 15.49 -2.86
C GLY A 92 -0.60 16.16 -3.28
N VAL A 93 0.37 16.25 -2.37
CA VAL A 93 1.69 16.80 -2.69
C VAL A 93 2.39 15.79 -3.58
N GLN A 94 2.75 16.23 -4.78
CA GLN A 94 3.46 15.42 -5.77
C GLN A 94 4.83 16.04 -6.01
N ILE A 95 5.87 15.25 -5.80
CA ILE A 95 7.25 15.65 -6.06
C ILE A 95 7.86 14.60 -6.99
N ASN A 96 8.69 15.07 -7.91
CA ASN A 96 9.42 14.18 -8.82
C ASN A 96 10.24 13.16 -8.02
N TYR A 97 9.96 11.87 -8.24
CA TYR A 97 10.58 10.78 -7.50
C TYR A 97 12.09 10.69 -7.75
N PHE A 98 12.57 11.02 -8.96
CA PHE A 98 14.02 11.09 -9.23
C PHE A 98 14.71 12.13 -8.35
N LEU A 99 14.07 13.29 -8.10
CA LEU A 99 14.65 14.31 -7.22
C LEU A 99 14.70 13.83 -5.77
N ILE A 100 13.63 13.20 -5.29
CA ILE A 100 13.63 12.67 -3.93
C ILE A 100 14.68 11.56 -3.80
N ASP A 101 14.67 10.57 -4.70
CA ASP A 101 15.59 9.43 -4.69
C ASP A 101 17.06 9.89 -4.83
N ALA A 102 17.32 10.96 -5.58
CA ALA A 102 18.64 11.59 -5.63
C ALA A 102 19.06 12.13 -4.24
N ILE A 103 18.15 12.78 -3.51
CA ILE A 103 18.42 13.26 -2.14
C ILE A 103 18.57 12.07 -1.18
N ILE A 104 17.79 11.00 -1.34
CA ILE A 104 17.94 9.75 -0.58
C ILE A 104 19.35 9.18 -0.79
N ALA A 105 19.84 9.15 -2.02
CA ALA A 105 21.18 8.70 -2.34
C ALA A 105 22.27 9.58 -1.68
N LEU A 106 22.08 10.91 -1.65
CA LEU A 106 22.96 11.82 -0.92
C LEU A 106 22.94 11.60 0.60
N SER A 107 21.83 11.10 1.16
CA SER A 107 21.76 10.73 2.58
C SER A 107 22.74 9.60 2.94
N VAL A 108 22.96 8.65 2.03
CA VAL A 108 23.95 7.56 2.18
C VAL A 108 25.36 8.15 2.21
N CYS A 109 25.66 9.07 1.30
CA CYS A 109 26.93 9.80 1.29
C CYS A 109 27.14 10.58 2.60
N TYR A 110 26.09 11.25 3.10
CA TYR A 110 26.13 12.01 4.34
C TYR A 110 26.51 11.12 5.54
N ILE A 111 25.82 9.98 5.73
CA ILE A 111 26.09 9.07 6.84
C ILE A 111 27.51 8.49 6.74
N ALA A 112 27.93 8.11 5.54
CA ALA A 112 29.27 7.56 5.34
C ALA A 112 30.38 8.60 5.56
N PHE A 113 30.15 9.85 5.13
CA PHE A 113 31.07 10.96 5.37
C PHE A 113 31.18 11.30 6.87
N GLN A 114 30.05 11.30 7.58
CA GLN A 114 29.98 11.46 9.04
C GLN A 114 30.77 10.35 9.76
N ASN A 115 30.60 9.09 9.35
CA ASN A 115 31.32 7.94 9.93
C ASN A 115 32.84 7.99 9.72
N LEU A 116 33.32 8.73 8.72
CA LEU A 116 34.75 8.95 8.44
C LEU A 116 35.31 10.21 9.13
N ASP A 117 34.56 10.81 10.06
CA ASP A 117 34.88 12.10 10.68
C ASP A 117 35.06 13.23 9.65
N GLY A 118 34.38 13.14 8.50
CA GLY A 118 34.61 14.01 7.34
C GLY A 118 34.39 15.49 7.63
N PHE A 119 33.35 15.82 8.43
CA PHE A 119 33.07 17.20 8.84
C PHE A 119 34.24 17.85 9.58
N LYS A 120 34.87 17.10 10.48
CA LYS A 120 36.04 17.58 11.23
C LYS A 120 37.28 17.59 10.36
N LYS A 121 37.51 16.52 9.59
CA LYS A 121 38.77 16.30 8.86
C LYS A 121 38.91 17.18 7.62
N TYR A 122 37.85 17.35 6.85
CA TYR A 122 37.90 18.01 5.54
C TYR A 122 37.26 19.40 5.54
N LEU A 123 36.28 19.65 6.42
CA LEU A 123 35.55 20.92 6.48
C LEU A 123 35.90 21.75 7.72
N ASN A 124 36.65 21.20 8.67
CA ASN A 124 37.01 21.82 9.96
C ASN A 124 35.79 22.37 10.74
N ILE A 125 34.64 21.70 10.64
CA ILE A 125 33.41 22.05 11.35
C ILE A 125 32.95 20.91 12.25
N LYS A 126 32.21 21.26 13.31
CA LYS A 126 31.54 20.27 14.14
C LYS A 126 30.42 19.62 13.34
N ALA A 127 30.35 18.30 13.38
CA ALA A 127 29.26 17.55 12.76
C ALA A 127 27.89 18.00 13.30
N PRO A 128 26.86 18.08 12.43
CA PRO A 128 25.48 18.30 12.85
C PRO A 128 24.99 17.24 13.84
N ASN A 129 23.94 17.56 14.60
CA ASN A 129 23.35 16.60 15.54
C ASN A 129 22.71 15.43 14.77
N MET A 130 23.23 14.22 15.00
CA MET A 130 22.80 13.01 14.31
C MET A 130 21.29 12.72 14.44
N MET A 131 20.69 13.00 15.60
CA MET A 131 19.27 12.77 15.83
C MET A 131 18.40 13.68 14.96
N VAL A 132 18.76 14.97 14.89
CA VAL A 132 18.07 15.95 14.05
C VAL A 132 18.22 15.59 12.58
N MET A 133 19.40 15.15 12.17
CA MET A 133 19.66 14.75 10.79
C MET A 133 18.88 13.50 10.40
N ILE A 134 18.88 12.45 11.23
CA ILE A 134 18.13 11.22 10.93
C ILE A 134 16.62 11.49 10.89
N PHE A 135 16.09 12.31 11.80
CA PHE A 135 14.70 12.76 11.73
C PHE A 135 14.41 13.55 10.43
N GLY A 136 15.29 14.49 10.07
CA GLY A 136 15.16 15.29 8.85
C GLY A 136 15.25 14.47 7.55
N LEU A 137 16.14 13.47 7.52
CA LEU A 137 16.22 12.51 6.42
C LEU A 137 14.95 11.65 6.33
N GLY A 138 14.40 11.25 7.48
CA GLY A 138 13.08 10.62 7.56
C GLY A 138 12.01 11.47 6.88
N LEU A 139 11.91 12.77 7.20
CA LEU A 139 10.98 13.70 6.55
C LEU A 139 11.12 13.68 5.02
N ILE A 140 12.34 13.72 4.50
CA ILE A 140 12.58 13.72 3.05
C ILE A 140 12.16 12.39 2.43
N HIS A 141 12.53 11.26 3.05
CA HIS A 141 12.22 9.93 2.52
C HIS A 141 10.71 9.67 2.45
N GLY A 142 9.94 10.16 3.42
CA GLY A 142 8.48 10.03 3.42
C GLY A 142 7.80 10.70 2.20
N LEU A 143 8.43 11.72 1.60
CA LEU A 143 7.91 12.37 0.40
C LEU A 143 8.00 11.46 -0.84
N GLY A 144 9.07 10.66 -0.96
CA GLY A 144 9.32 9.81 -2.14
C GLY A 144 8.26 8.71 -2.28
N LEU A 145 7.96 8.05 -1.17
CA LEU A 145 6.93 7.01 -1.12
C LEU A 145 5.51 7.58 -1.27
N SER A 146 5.25 8.81 -0.82
CA SER A 146 3.91 9.41 -0.88
C SER A 146 3.36 9.48 -2.31
N THR A 147 4.21 9.81 -3.27
CA THR A 147 3.85 9.87 -4.69
C THR A 147 3.46 8.49 -5.24
N ARG A 148 4.09 7.42 -4.74
CA ARG A 148 3.79 6.04 -5.13
C ARG A 148 2.53 5.49 -4.46
N LEU A 149 2.29 5.81 -3.18
CA LEU A 149 1.06 5.41 -2.50
C LEU A 149 -0.18 6.08 -3.09
N GLN A 150 -0.08 7.34 -3.52
CA GLN A 150 -1.18 8.05 -4.18
C GLN A 150 -1.60 7.41 -5.52
N GLN A 151 -0.73 6.61 -6.15
CA GLN A 151 -1.03 5.86 -7.38
C GLN A 151 -1.76 4.53 -7.10
N LEU A 152 -1.85 4.10 -5.85
CA LEU A 152 -2.56 2.89 -5.48
C LEU A 152 -4.07 3.18 -5.40
N PRO A 153 -4.92 2.22 -5.82
CA PRO A 153 -6.37 2.28 -5.63
C PRO A 153 -6.72 2.04 -4.16
N LEU A 154 -6.47 3.05 -3.32
CA LEU A 154 -6.66 2.95 -1.87
C LEU A 154 -8.12 3.25 -1.52
N ASN A 155 -8.70 2.41 -0.66
CA ASN A 155 -9.97 2.69 -0.02
C ASN A 155 -9.78 3.86 0.97
N THR A 156 -10.47 4.97 0.72
CA THR A 156 -10.31 6.21 1.47
C THR A 156 -10.69 6.09 2.94
N ASP A 157 -11.68 5.25 3.25
CA ASP A 157 -12.21 5.07 4.60
C ASP A 157 -11.16 4.52 5.58
N ASN A 158 -10.15 3.81 5.07
CA ASN A 158 -9.07 3.20 5.87
C ASN A 158 -7.67 3.73 5.51
N LEU A 159 -7.57 4.77 4.67
CA LEU A 159 -6.29 5.25 4.13
C LEU A 159 -5.28 5.60 5.23
N LEU A 160 -5.70 6.32 6.27
CA LEU A 160 -4.83 6.67 7.39
C LEU A 160 -4.32 5.42 8.12
N MET A 161 -5.21 4.47 8.39
CA MET A 161 -4.86 3.23 9.09
C MET A 161 -3.93 2.34 8.25
N ASN A 162 -4.12 2.34 6.94
CA ASN A 162 -3.26 1.64 5.98
C ASN A 162 -1.85 2.25 5.96
N ILE A 163 -1.73 3.58 5.93
CA ILE A 163 -0.44 4.29 6.00
C ILE A 163 0.27 3.99 7.32
N ILE A 164 -0.45 4.06 8.45
CA ILE A 164 0.10 3.74 9.77
C ILE A 164 0.59 2.28 9.80
N SER A 165 -0.23 1.35 9.33
CA SER A 165 0.11 -0.08 9.28
C SER A 165 1.34 -0.34 8.41
N PHE A 166 1.44 0.33 7.27
CA PHE A 166 2.61 0.26 6.40
C PHE A 166 3.88 0.77 7.10
N ASN A 167 3.82 1.93 7.78
CA ASN A 167 4.96 2.49 8.51
C ASN A 167 5.40 1.61 9.70
N VAL A 168 4.44 0.98 10.39
CA VAL A 168 4.76 -0.05 11.41
C VAL A 168 5.52 -1.21 10.78
N GLY A 169 5.11 -1.65 9.58
CA GLY A 169 5.84 -2.62 8.78
C GLY A 169 7.29 -2.20 8.50
N ILE A 170 7.50 -0.97 8.04
CA ILE A 170 8.85 -0.43 7.80
C ILE A 170 9.69 -0.47 9.08
N GLU A 171 9.17 0.05 10.19
CA GLU A 171 9.90 0.09 11.47
C GLU A 171 10.30 -1.32 11.94
N LEU A 172 9.38 -2.29 11.85
CA LEU A 172 9.66 -3.69 12.18
C LEU A 172 10.73 -4.29 11.25
N GLY A 173 10.64 -4.04 9.95
CA GLY A 173 11.64 -4.47 8.97
C GLY A 173 13.03 -3.89 9.25
N GLN A 174 13.09 -2.59 9.56
CA GLN A 174 14.34 -1.89 9.92
C GLN A 174 14.95 -2.44 11.21
N ILE A 175 14.13 -2.62 12.26
CA ILE A 175 14.60 -3.16 13.54
C ILE A 175 15.14 -4.58 13.34
N ALA A 176 14.43 -5.43 12.58
CA ALA A 176 14.87 -6.80 12.31
C ALA A 176 16.22 -6.82 11.56
N ALA A 177 16.34 -6.04 10.49
CA ALA A 177 17.58 -5.93 9.70
C ALA A 177 18.75 -5.40 10.56
N LEU A 178 18.56 -4.31 11.30
CA LEU A 178 19.61 -3.72 12.14
C LEU A 178 20.00 -4.60 13.31
N SER A 179 19.07 -5.37 13.88
CA SER A 179 19.36 -6.32 14.95
C SER A 179 20.28 -7.44 14.47
N LEU A 180 19.97 -8.01 13.29
CA LEU A 180 20.80 -9.02 12.67
C LEU A 180 22.19 -8.48 12.32
N MET A 181 22.25 -7.30 11.70
CA MET A 181 23.51 -6.65 11.36
C MET A 181 24.32 -6.31 12.60
N LEU A 182 23.68 -5.84 13.68
CA LEU A 182 24.36 -5.54 14.95
C LEU A 182 24.99 -6.79 15.53
N LEU A 183 24.30 -7.94 15.51
CA LEU A 183 24.85 -9.20 16.03
C LEU A 183 26.14 -9.57 15.29
N VAL A 184 26.12 -9.53 13.95
CA VAL A 184 27.28 -9.85 13.11
C VAL A 184 28.41 -8.85 13.33
N ILE A 185 28.11 -7.55 13.29
CA ILE A 185 29.09 -6.48 13.41
C ILE A 185 29.64 -6.37 14.83
N ALA A 186 28.86 -6.64 15.88
CA ALA A 186 29.32 -6.59 17.26
C ALA A 186 30.42 -7.63 17.55
N VAL A 187 30.30 -8.82 16.97
CA VAL A 187 31.36 -9.83 17.02
C VAL A 187 32.57 -9.37 16.19
N PHE A 188 32.33 -8.91 14.96
CA PHE A 188 33.40 -8.51 14.06
C PHE A 188 34.17 -7.26 14.50
N ARG A 189 33.54 -6.35 15.26
CA ARG A 189 34.16 -5.15 15.87
C ARG A 189 35.37 -5.49 16.74
N LYS A 190 35.46 -6.70 17.29
CA LYS A 190 36.59 -7.17 18.11
C LYS A 190 37.81 -7.56 17.27
N SER A 191 37.66 -7.71 15.96
CA SER A 191 38.76 -8.07 15.05
C SER A 191 39.67 -6.88 14.76
N ARG A 192 40.98 -7.15 14.63
CA ARG A 192 41.99 -6.17 14.18
C ARG A 192 41.71 -5.61 12.77
N SER A 193 40.94 -6.34 11.95
CA SER A 193 40.59 -5.91 10.59
C SER A 193 39.42 -4.92 10.54
N PHE A 194 38.67 -4.76 11.63
CA PHE A 194 37.46 -3.94 11.65
C PHE A 194 37.68 -2.46 11.27
N PRO A 195 38.74 -1.76 11.74
CA PRO A 195 38.95 -0.36 11.37
C PRO A 195 39.18 -0.16 9.87
N ILE A 196 39.90 -1.09 9.22
CA ILE A 196 40.13 -1.06 7.77
C ILE A 196 38.82 -1.33 7.04
N PHE A 197 38.11 -2.38 7.46
CA PHE A 197 36.80 -2.72 6.91
C PHE A 197 35.81 -1.55 6.99
N SER A 198 35.73 -0.89 8.15
CA SER A 198 34.85 0.26 8.37
C SER A 198 35.20 1.40 7.42
N LYS A 199 36.49 1.75 7.30
CA LYS A 199 36.94 2.79 6.37
C LYS A 199 36.60 2.45 4.91
N VAL A 200 36.93 1.24 4.46
CA VAL A 200 36.66 0.79 3.09
C VAL A 200 35.16 0.78 2.80
N SER A 201 34.35 0.28 3.74
CA SER A 201 32.89 0.22 3.59
C SER A 201 32.27 1.61 3.49
N ASN A 202 32.73 2.58 4.29
CA ASN A 202 32.22 3.95 4.21
C ASN A 202 32.67 4.68 2.94
N TYR A 203 33.90 4.48 2.46
CA TYR A 203 34.28 5.01 1.14
C TYR A 203 33.46 4.39 0.01
N PHE A 204 33.19 3.08 0.09
CA PHE A 204 32.30 2.40 -0.84
C PHE A 204 30.89 2.99 -0.80
N LEU A 205 30.32 3.23 0.38
CA LEU A 205 29.00 3.87 0.52
C LEU A 205 28.95 5.28 -0.08
N ILE A 206 30.02 6.08 0.04
CA ILE A 206 30.10 7.39 -0.64
C ILE A 206 30.06 7.21 -2.16
N LEU A 207 30.84 6.26 -2.71
CA LEU A 207 30.86 6.01 -4.15
C LEU A 207 29.52 5.45 -4.65
N ALA A 208 28.90 4.53 -3.92
CA ALA A 208 27.60 3.96 -4.23
C ALA A 208 26.49 5.02 -4.17
N GLY A 209 26.47 5.85 -3.12
CA GLY A 209 25.52 6.96 -3.01
C GLY A 209 25.71 8.01 -4.11
N ALA A 210 26.96 8.33 -4.48
CA ALA A 210 27.24 9.23 -5.60
C ALA A 210 26.80 8.62 -6.94
N TYR A 211 27.03 7.33 -7.16
CA TYR A 211 26.56 6.62 -8.34
C TYR A 211 25.03 6.62 -8.44
N LEU A 212 24.33 6.29 -7.35
CA LEU A 212 22.87 6.33 -7.30
C LEU A 212 22.35 7.75 -7.53
N PHE A 213 22.97 8.77 -6.93
CA PHE A 213 22.62 10.17 -7.19
C PHE A 213 22.74 10.52 -8.68
N LEU A 214 23.84 10.15 -9.33
CA LEU A 214 24.06 10.42 -10.75
C LEU A 214 23.05 9.67 -11.64
N MET A 215 22.74 8.42 -11.30
CA MET A 215 21.67 7.65 -11.96
C MET A 215 20.32 8.35 -11.86
N GLN A 216 19.94 8.82 -10.67
CA GLN A 216 18.66 9.52 -10.47
C GLN A 216 18.65 10.90 -11.14
N ALA A 217 19.75 11.64 -11.10
CA ALA A 217 19.89 12.91 -11.79
C ALA A 217 19.83 12.76 -13.32
N HIS A 218 20.46 11.71 -13.86
CA HIS A 218 20.35 11.35 -15.27
C HIS A 218 18.90 10.98 -15.64
N GLY A 219 18.25 10.14 -14.83
CA GLY A 219 16.83 9.80 -14.99
C GLY A 219 15.95 11.05 -15.01
N TYR A 220 16.17 11.99 -14.08
CA TYR A 220 15.49 13.28 -14.05
C TYR A 220 15.66 14.09 -15.34
N GLN A 221 16.86 14.16 -15.91
CA GLN A 221 17.13 14.91 -17.14
C GLN A 221 16.56 14.26 -18.39
N HIS A 222 16.39 12.94 -18.40
CA HIS A 222 15.97 12.17 -19.58
C HIS A 222 14.50 11.72 -19.54
N THR A 223 13.78 11.99 -18.45
CA THR A 223 12.34 11.71 -18.39
C THR A 223 11.60 12.75 -19.22
N ALA A 224 11.19 12.36 -20.42
CA ALA A 224 10.53 13.21 -21.41
C ALA A 224 9.00 13.32 -21.21
N HIS A 225 8.44 12.70 -20.16
CA HIS A 225 7.01 12.50 -19.99
C HIS A 225 6.49 13.09 -18.67
N PRO A 226 6.03 14.36 -18.67
CA PRO A 226 5.38 15.00 -17.52
C PRO A 226 4.18 14.20 -16.97
N GLU A 227 3.52 13.45 -17.85
CA GLU A 227 2.41 12.54 -17.57
C GLU A 227 2.75 11.34 -16.65
N GLU A 228 4.01 10.99 -16.42
CA GLU A 228 4.38 10.02 -15.35
C GLU A 228 4.32 10.62 -13.94
N PHE A 229 4.41 11.95 -13.82
CA PHE A 229 4.39 12.66 -12.54
C PHE A 229 2.99 13.07 -12.13
N ALA A 230 2.17 13.44 -13.12
CA ALA A 230 0.76 13.66 -12.91
C ALA A 230 0.07 12.29 -12.81
N VAL A 231 -0.37 11.91 -11.61
CA VAL A 231 -1.51 11.01 -11.54
C VAL A 231 -2.59 11.74 -12.36
N SER A 232 -2.94 11.20 -13.53
CA SER A 232 -3.93 11.71 -14.53
C SER A 232 -4.99 12.59 -13.89
N GLU A 233 -5.52 13.63 -14.55
CA GLU A 233 -6.66 14.43 -14.03
C GLU A 233 -7.73 13.58 -13.34
N LYS A 234 -7.98 12.33 -13.79
CA LYS A 234 -8.82 11.30 -13.15
C LYS A 234 -8.49 10.93 -11.69
N SER A 235 -7.27 11.10 -11.25
CA SER A 235 -6.74 10.70 -9.95
C SER A 235 -6.71 11.88 -8.99
N ALA A 236 -6.41 13.08 -9.49
CA ALA A 236 -6.65 14.33 -8.77
C ALA A 236 -8.16 14.56 -8.61
N GLU A 237 -8.98 14.24 -9.62
CA GLU A 237 -10.44 14.18 -9.53
C GLU A 237 -10.89 13.11 -8.53
N ARG A 238 -10.32 11.89 -8.53
CA ARG A 238 -10.60 10.88 -7.48
C ARG A 238 -10.16 11.33 -6.10
N MET A 239 -9.06 12.07 -5.96
CA MET A 239 -8.57 12.59 -4.67
C MET A 239 -9.37 13.81 -4.20
N ALA A 240 -9.90 14.62 -5.12
CA ALA A 240 -10.79 15.75 -4.86
C ALA A 240 -12.22 15.27 -4.53
N GLU A 241 -12.75 14.30 -5.28
CA GLU A 241 -13.95 13.52 -4.91
C GLU A 241 -13.75 12.90 -3.51
N ASN A 242 -12.56 12.40 -3.20
CA ASN A 242 -12.24 11.84 -1.88
C ASN A 242 -12.12 12.88 -0.75
N LYS A 243 -11.87 14.17 -1.05
CA LYS A 243 -11.94 15.26 -0.05
C LYS A 243 -13.37 15.76 0.16
N GLU A 244 -14.23 15.68 -0.85
CA GLU A 244 -15.68 15.89 -0.71
C GLU A 244 -16.39 14.65 -0.10
N ALA A 245 -15.80 13.45 -0.22
CA ALA A 245 -16.26 12.19 0.38
C ALA A 245 -15.97 12.06 1.90
N ALA A 246 -15.60 13.15 2.58
CA ALA A 246 -15.78 13.24 4.02
C ALA A 246 -17.28 13.30 4.42
N GLN A 247 -18.17 13.39 3.43
CA GLN A 247 -19.55 12.90 3.53
C GLN A 247 -19.58 11.50 2.91
N GLN A 248 -20.16 10.54 3.64
CA GLN A 248 -20.28 9.13 3.22
C GLN A 248 -20.54 9.00 1.71
N PRO A 249 -19.91 8.02 1.02
CA PRO A 249 -20.12 7.82 -0.42
C PRO A 249 -21.63 7.85 -0.70
N LYS A 250 -22.06 8.80 -1.54
CA LYS A 250 -23.46 8.91 -1.93
C LYS A 250 -23.77 7.73 -2.84
N TRP A 251 -24.10 6.61 -2.24
CA TRP A 251 -24.53 5.41 -2.94
C TRP A 251 -25.79 5.70 -3.74
N GLN A 252 -25.86 5.16 -4.96
CA GLN A 252 -27.04 5.29 -5.80
C GLN A 252 -28.25 4.61 -5.16
N ASP A 253 -28.04 3.41 -4.59
CA ASP A 253 -29.05 2.70 -3.81
C ASP A 253 -28.47 2.10 -2.53
N THR A 254 -29.27 2.14 -1.47
CA THR A 254 -29.08 1.35 -0.24
C THR A 254 -30.26 0.39 -0.08
N ILE A 255 -29.96 -0.90 -0.03
CA ILE A 255 -30.91 -2.00 0.10
C ILE A 255 -30.73 -2.67 1.45
N ILE A 256 -31.83 -2.89 2.17
CA ILE A 256 -31.84 -3.56 3.46
C ILE A 256 -32.52 -4.91 3.29
N VAL A 257 -31.80 -5.99 3.62
CA VAL A 257 -32.27 -7.37 3.48
C VAL A 257 -32.13 -8.09 4.82
N THR A 258 -33.23 -8.57 5.39
CA THR A 258 -33.19 -9.39 6.61
C THR A 258 -33.36 -10.86 6.25
N ILE A 259 -32.38 -11.69 6.64
CA ILE A 259 -32.36 -13.13 6.42
C ILE A 259 -32.67 -13.84 7.75
N PRO A 260 -33.78 -14.59 7.84
CA PRO A 260 -34.11 -15.37 9.03
C PRO A 260 -33.01 -16.38 9.41
N ALA A 261 -32.99 -16.79 10.68
CA ALA A 261 -32.08 -17.82 11.16
C ALA A 261 -32.21 -19.10 10.32
N GLY A 262 -31.08 -19.72 9.96
CA GLY A 262 -31.04 -20.95 9.17
C GLY A 262 -31.57 -20.84 7.73
N SER A 263 -31.82 -19.62 7.22
CA SER A 263 -32.37 -19.38 5.88
C SER A 263 -31.33 -18.78 4.93
N ASP A 264 -31.69 -18.67 3.66
CA ASP A 264 -30.87 -18.07 2.61
C ASP A 264 -31.71 -17.17 1.70
N ILE A 265 -31.03 -16.28 0.97
CA ILE A 265 -31.64 -15.39 -0.01
C ILE A 265 -30.67 -15.16 -1.18
N GLU A 266 -31.24 -14.87 -2.33
CA GLU A 266 -30.51 -14.42 -3.52
C GLU A 266 -31.01 -13.03 -3.92
N TYR A 267 -30.10 -12.10 -4.16
CA TYR A 267 -30.41 -10.73 -4.61
C TYR A 267 -29.65 -10.43 -5.90
N LYS A 268 -30.39 -10.18 -6.99
CA LYS A 268 -29.85 -10.01 -8.35
C LYS A 268 -30.14 -8.62 -8.91
N LEU A 269 -29.20 -8.13 -9.69
CA LEU A 269 -29.26 -6.93 -10.51
C LEU A 269 -29.08 -7.33 -11.98
N GLN A 270 -29.73 -6.62 -12.91
CA GLN A 270 -29.46 -6.78 -14.34
C GLN A 270 -28.37 -5.80 -14.78
N LEU A 271 -27.33 -6.29 -15.43
CA LEU A 271 -26.22 -5.47 -15.92
C LEU A 271 -25.94 -5.78 -17.40
N ALA A 272 -25.63 -4.74 -18.17
CA ALA A 272 -25.12 -4.88 -19.54
C ALA A 272 -23.66 -5.35 -19.52
N LYS A 273 -23.16 -5.88 -20.65
CA LYS A 273 -21.73 -6.20 -20.80
C LYS A 273 -20.87 -4.94 -20.73
N GLY A 274 -19.79 -4.99 -19.95
CA GLY A 274 -18.88 -3.87 -19.72
C GLY A 274 -19.39 -2.83 -18.71
N ALA A 275 -20.54 -3.08 -18.08
CA ALA A 275 -21.09 -2.22 -17.04
C ALA A 275 -20.22 -2.26 -15.79
N SER A 276 -20.05 -1.11 -15.15
CA SER A 276 -19.36 -0.99 -13.87
C SER A 276 -20.36 -1.05 -12.71
N LEU A 277 -20.05 -1.85 -11.70
CA LEU A 277 -20.76 -1.93 -10.41
C LEU A 277 -19.76 -1.76 -9.28
N LYS A 278 -20.07 -0.91 -8.30
CA LYS A 278 -19.41 -0.83 -7.01
C LYS A 278 -20.39 -1.28 -5.94
N TYR A 279 -19.88 -1.97 -4.93
CA TYR A 279 -20.71 -2.44 -3.84
C TYR A 279 -19.98 -2.42 -2.50
N LEU A 280 -20.76 -2.28 -1.44
CA LEU A 280 -20.38 -2.51 -0.05
C LEU A 280 -21.60 -3.09 0.65
N TRP A 281 -21.47 -4.27 1.25
CA TRP A 281 -22.48 -4.76 2.17
C TRP A 281 -21.88 -5.15 3.51
N GLN A 282 -22.68 -5.00 4.56
CA GLN A 282 -22.33 -5.39 5.92
C GLN A 282 -23.56 -5.92 6.65
N THR A 283 -23.34 -6.84 7.59
CA THR A 283 -24.36 -7.35 8.51
C THR A 283 -24.46 -6.46 9.75
N ASP A 284 -25.64 -6.40 10.35
CA ASP A 284 -25.84 -5.85 11.69
C ASP A 284 -25.19 -6.71 12.78
N GLN A 285 -25.17 -8.03 12.58
CA GLN A 285 -24.59 -9.02 13.47
C GLN A 285 -24.30 -10.35 12.74
N GLY A 286 -23.32 -11.10 13.22
CA GLY A 286 -23.01 -12.45 12.74
C GLY A 286 -22.46 -12.51 11.31
N ASP A 287 -21.82 -13.63 10.98
CA ASP A 287 -21.25 -13.86 9.65
C ASP A 287 -22.28 -14.50 8.74
N LEU A 288 -22.22 -14.18 7.45
CA LEU A 288 -23.00 -14.86 6.41
C LEU A 288 -22.06 -15.55 5.44
N PHE A 289 -22.40 -16.77 5.03
CA PHE A 289 -21.83 -17.34 3.82
C PHE A 289 -22.40 -16.57 2.63
N PHE A 290 -21.54 -16.20 1.67
CA PHE A 290 -21.96 -15.52 0.47
C PHE A 290 -21.25 -16.04 -0.78
N ASP A 291 -21.92 -15.88 -1.91
CA ASP A 291 -21.39 -16.11 -3.26
C ASP A 291 -21.84 -14.97 -4.18
N PHE A 292 -20.91 -14.05 -4.50
CA PHE A 292 -21.12 -13.00 -5.48
C PHE A 292 -20.83 -13.56 -6.86
N HIS A 293 -21.84 -13.65 -7.72
CA HIS A 293 -21.76 -14.35 -8.99
C HIS A 293 -22.60 -13.68 -10.09
N GLY A 294 -22.40 -14.12 -11.32
CA GLY A 294 -23.13 -13.66 -12.50
C GLY A 294 -23.57 -14.80 -13.41
N GLU A 295 -24.74 -14.65 -14.01
CA GLU A 295 -25.37 -15.59 -14.95
C GLU A 295 -25.57 -14.87 -16.30
N PRO A 296 -25.04 -15.40 -17.42
CA PRO A 296 -25.20 -14.76 -18.72
C PRO A 296 -26.65 -14.73 -19.19
N GLU A 297 -27.05 -13.62 -19.81
CA GLU A 297 -28.37 -13.45 -20.40
C GLU A 297 -28.61 -14.48 -21.52
N GLY A 298 -29.77 -15.14 -21.49
CA GLY A 298 -30.17 -16.12 -22.50
C GLY A 298 -29.49 -17.50 -22.35
N ASP A 299 -28.65 -17.69 -21.34
CA ASP A 299 -28.07 -18.99 -21.03
C ASP A 299 -29.10 -19.90 -20.32
N THR A 300 -29.23 -21.13 -20.81
CA THR A 300 -30.17 -22.15 -20.28
C THR A 300 -29.44 -23.35 -19.70
N THR A 301 -28.11 -23.39 -19.72
CA THR A 301 -27.33 -24.51 -19.17
C THR A 301 -27.20 -24.47 -17.66
N GLY A 302 -27.60 -23.37 -17.03
CA GLY A 302 -27.38 -23.11 -15.60
C GLY A 302 -25.95 -22.73 -15.25
N TYR A 303 -25.17 -22.23 -16.22
CA TYR A 303 -23.83 -21.75 -15.97
C TYR A 303 -23.87 -20.40 -15.22
N PHE A 304 -22.97 -20.26 -14.26
CA PHE A 304 -22.71 -19.00 -13.56
C PHE A 304 -21.21 -18.85 -13.32
N LYS A 305 -20.76 -17.60 -13.19
CA LYS A 305 -19.39 -17.25 -12.83
C LYS A 305 -19.37 -16.68 -11.41
N SER A 306 -18.70 -17.37 -10.49
CA SER A 306 -18.42 -16.87 -9.14
C SER A 306 -17.28 -15.85 -9.20
N TYR A 307 -17.52 -14.64 -8.71
CA TYR A 307 -16.53 -13.58 -8.55
C TYR A 307 -15.88 -13.63 -7.17
N GLN A 308 -16.67 -13.89 -6.12
CA GLN A 308 -16.17 -13.93 -4.76
C GLN A 308 -17.05 -14.80 -3.88
N LYS A 309 -16.45 -15.70 -3.09
CA LYS A 309 -17.16 -16.63 -2.22
C LYS A 309 -16.45 -16.76 -0.87
N ASN A 310 -17.14 -16.48 0.23
CA ASN A 310 -16.57 -16.58 1.58
C ASN A 310 -17.66 -16.62 2.67
N THR A 311 -17.26 -16.72 3.94
CA THR A 311 -18.13 -16.51 5.11
C THR A 311 -17.59 -15.35 5.94
N LYS A 312 -18.25 -14.19 5.90
CA LYS A 312 -17.81 -12.94 6.55
C LYS A 312 -19.01 -12.05 6.93
N PRO A 313 -18.85 -11.06 7.82
CA PRO A 313 -19.91 -10.12 8.17
C PRO A 313 -19.98 -8.92 7.21
N HIS A 314 -19.04 -8.76 6.29
CA HIS A 314 -19.06 -7.69 5.28
C HIS A 314 -18.28 -8.09 4.02
N SER A 315 -18.56 -7.42 2.91
CA SER A 315 -17.74 -7.44 1.70
C SER A 315 -17.91 -6.16 0.87
N SER A 316 -16.86 -5.73 0.20
CA SER A 316 -16.88 -4.62 -0.75
C SER A 316 -16.01 -4.93 -1.96
N GLY A 317 -16.29 -4.22 -3.07
CA GLY A 317 -15.54 -4.39 -4.30
C GLY A 317 -16.12 -3.60 -5.45
N SER A 318 -15.55 -3.84 -6.63
CA SER A 318 -16.10 -3.36 -7.90
C SER A 318 -16.01 -4.47 -8.94
N LEU A 319 -16.99 -4.51 -9.84
CA LEU A 319 -17.09 -5.45 -10.94
C LEU A 319 -17.21 -4.66 -12.25
N THR A 320 -16.46 -5.06 -13.26
CA THR A 320 -16.75 -4.76 -14.66
C THR A 320 -17.23 -6.04 -15.32
N THR A 321 -18.47 -6.06 -15.81
CA THR A 321 -19.10 -7.29 -16.29
C THR A 321 -18.50 -7.78 -17.61
N GLU A 322 -18.14 -9.06 -17.68
CA GLU A 322 -17.63 -9.67 -18.92
C GLU A 322 -18.75 -10.03 -19.91
N PHE A 323 -19.97 -10.17 -19.41
CA PHE A 323 -21.18 -10.52 -20.16
C PHE A 323 -22.39 -9.77 -19.61
N ALA A 324 -23.39 -9.56 -20.47
CA ALA A 324 -24.70 -9.07 -20.06
C ALA A 324 -25.46 -10.20 -19.34
N GLY A 325 -26.25 -9.87 -18.33
CA GLY A 325 -26.98 -10.85 -17.54
C GLY A 325 -27.27 -10.39 -16.12
N THR A 326 -27.67 -11.34 -15.27
CA THR A 326 -27.92 -11.04 -13.86
C THR A 326 -26.66 -11.25 -13.04
N HIS A 327 -26.34 -10.28 -12.18
CA HIS A 327 -25.22 -10.36 -11.25
C HIS A 327 -25.72 -10.04 -9.84
N GLY A 328 -25.24 -10.76 -8.84
CA GLY A 328 -25.85 -10.67 -7.52
C GLY A 328 -25.20 -11.53 -6.47
N TRP A 329 -25.76 -11.45 -5.27
CA TRP A 329 -25.28 -12.18 -4.11
C TRP A 329 -26.27 -13.25 -3.71
N TYR A 330 -25.76 -14.47 -3.55
CA TYR A 330 -26.38 -15.47 -2.71
C TYR A 330 -25.85 -15.29 -1.29
N TRP A 331 -26.73 -15.20 -0.29
CA TRP A 331 -26.38 -15.14 1.12
C TRP A 331 -27.07 -16.25 1.90
N LYS A 332 -26.33 -16.96 2.74
CA LYS A 332 -26.85 -18.00 3.63
C LYS A 332 -26.55 -17.68 5.08
N ASN A 333 -27.61 -17.56 5.88
CA ASN A 333 -27.55 -17.36 7.31
C ASN A 333 -27.56 -18.70 8.05
N SER A 334 -26.38 -19.14 8.51
CA SER A 334 -26.26 -20.35 9.34
C SER A 334 -26.33 -20.06 10.85
N ASN A 335 -26.54 -18.80 11.24
CA ASN A 335 -26.69 -18.42 12.64
C ASN A 335 -28.06 -18.81 13.19
N SER A 336 -28.18 -18.91 14.51
CA SER A 336 -29.43 -19.18 15.23
C SER A 336 -30.32 -17.95 15.40
N PHE A 337 -29.95 -16.81 14.83
CA PHE A 337 -30.67 -15.53 14.90
C PHE A 337 -30.78 -14.88 13.49
N PRO A 338 -31.79 -14.02 13.25
CA PRO A 338 -31.90 -13.28 12.00
C PRO A 338 -30.74 -12.28 11.85
N VAL A 339 -30.28 -12.11 10.61
CA VAL A 339 -29.20 -11.19 10.25
C VAL A 339 -29.70 -10.20 9.20
N THR A 340 -29.45 -8.92 9.39
CA THR A 340 -29.81 -7.84 8.46
C THR A 340 -28.58 -7.35 7.72
N ILE A 341 -28.64 -7.39 6.40
CA ILE A 341 -27.63 -6.84 5.50
C ILE A 341 -28.04 -5.43 5.10
N THR A 342 -27.09 -4.50 5.17
CA THR A 342 -27.17 -3.20 4.48
C THR A 342 -26.26 -3.27 3.25
N LEU A 343 -26.85 -3.42 2.07
CA LEU A 343 -26.16 -3.44 0.77
C LEU A 343 -26.23 -2.05 0.14
N ASN A 344 -25.08 -1.45 -0.09
CA ASN A 344 -24.93 -0.22 -0.83
C ASN A 344 -24.32 -0.50 -2.20
N ILE A 345 -24.91 0.06 -3.25
CA ILE A 345 -24.49 -0.14 -4.64
C ILE A 345 -24.48 1.17 -5.42
N ASP A 346 -23.58 1.24 -6.39
CA ASP A 346 -23.40 2.37 -7.30
C ASP A 346 -22.91 1.87 -8.67
N GLY A 347 -23.48 2.37 -9.76
CA GLY A 347 -23.01 2.04 -11.11
C GLY A 347 -24.10 1.91 -12.17
N GLN A 348 -23.84 1.05 -13.16
CA GLN A 348 -24.70 0.85 -14.32
C GLN A 348 -25.47 -0.47 -14.20
N TYR A 349 -26.57 -0.45 -13.46
CA TYR A 349 -27.42 -1.62 -13.24
C TYR A 349 -28.90 -1.27 -13.31
N GLN A 350 -29.72 -2.29 -13.48
CA GLN A 350 -31.17 -2.23 -13.26
C GLN A 350 -31.55 -3.11 -12.08
N ARG A 351 -32.29 -2.54 -11.14
CA ARG A 351 -32.85 -3.24 -9.99
C ARG A 351 -34.04 -4.10 -10.42
N LEU A 352 -33.97 -5.40 -10.15
CA LEU A 352 -35.02 -6.35 -10.49
C LEU A 352 -36.13 -6.42 -9.43
N ASP A 353 -35.86 -5.96 -8.22
CA ASP A 353 -36.83 -5.88 -7.12
C ASP A 353 -37.80 -4.69 -7.26
N LEU A 354 -37.43 -3.72 -8.10
CA LEU A 354 -38.25 -2.60 -8.50
C LEU A 354 -38.86 -2.95 -9.87
N GLY A 355 -40.11 -3.42 -9.90
CA GLY A 355 -40.80 -3.75 -11.15
C GLY A 355 -40.73 -2.61 -12.19
N ALA A 356 -40.98 -2.94 -13.47
CA ALA A 356 -40.68 -2.12 -14.67
C ALA A 356 -41.25 -0.67 -14.73
N ASN A 357 -41.96 -0.18 -13.71
CA ASN A 357 -42.63 1.12 -13.66
C ASN A 357 -42.13 2.07 -12.56
N SER A 358 -40.93 1.85 -12.00
CA SER A 358 -40.41 2.71 -10.91
C SER A 358 -39.04 3.32 -11.23
N GLN A 359 -38.98 4.05 -12.34
CA GLN A 359 -37.97 5.11 -12.49
C GLN A 359 -38.58 6.43 -12.00
N GLU A 360 -38.63 6.59 -10.68
CA GLU A 360 -38.62 7.87 -9.97
C GLU A 360 -38.75 7.59 -8.46
N SER A 361 -37.97 8.31 -7.64
CA SER A 361 -37.90 8.28 -6.17
C SER A 361 -36.86 7.34 -5.52
N SER A 362 -35.72 7.97 -5.17
CA SER A 362 -34.79 7.55 -4.11
C SER A 362 -35.50 7.62 -2.76
N SER A 363 -35.76 6.46 -2.14
CA SER A 363 -35.89 6.30 -0.69
C SER A 363 -35.81 4.81 -0.33
N ALA A 364 -35.15 4.50 0.79
CA ALA A 364 -34.88 3.14 1.25
C ALA A 364 -36.15 2.26 1.23
N LYS A 365 -36.12 1.17 0.45
CA LYS A 365 -37.21 0.18 0.39
C LYS A 365 -36.75 -1.13 1.00
N THR A 366 -37.53 -1.63 1.97
CA THR A 366 -37.34 -2.92 2.62
C THR A 366 -37.91 -4.03 1.73
N VAL A 367 -37.08 -4.97 1.30
CA VAL A 367 -37.55 -6.20 0.62
C VAL A 367 -37.88 -7.24 1.69
N LYS A 368 -39.16 -7.59 1.85
CA LYS A 368 -39.61 -8.67 2.74
C LYS A 368 -39.64 -10.00 1.98
N SER A 369 -39.07 -11.05 2.57
CA SER A 369 -39.14 -12.42 2.05
C SER A 369 -40.60 -12.88 1.94
N GLY A 370 -41.06 -13.09 0.71
CA GLY A 370 -42.31 -13.75 0.36
C GLY A 370 -42.03 -15.09 -0.29
N SER A 371 -42.70 -16.14 0.18
CA SER A 371 -42.58 -17.53 -0.26
C SER A 371 -42.43 -17.73 -1.77
N ARG A 372 -41.39 -18.49 -2.15
CA ARG A 372 -41.31 -19.47 -3.24
C ARG A 372 -42.39 -19.32 -4.34
N MET A 373 -42.07 -18.60 -5.41
CA MET A 373 -42.80 -18.73 -6.67
C MET A 373 -42.29 -20.00 -7.36
N LYS A 374 -43.08 -21.09 -7.27
CA LYS A 374 -42.95 -22.21 -8.20
C LYS A 374 -43.49 -21.74 -9.56
N VAL A 375 -42.71 -21.93 -10.61
CA VAL A 375 -43.19 -21.90 -11.99
C VAL A 375 -43.04 -23.32 -12.50
N ASP A 376 -44.16 -23.89 -12.95
CA ASP A 376 -44.24 -25.22 -13.57
C ASP A 376 -43.50 -25.27 -14.91
#